data_AF-A0A397AVE2-F1
#
_entry.id   AF-A0A397AVE2-F1
#
_cell.length_a   1.000
_cell.length_b   1.000
_cell.length_c   1.000
_cell.angle_alpha   90.00
_cell.angle_beta   90.00
_cell.angle_gamma   90.00
#
_symmetry.space_group_name_H-M   'P 1'
#
loop_
_entity.id
_entity.type
_entity.pdbx_description
1 polymer ?
#
loop_
_entity_poly.entity_id
_entity_poly.type
_entity_poly.pdbx_seq_one_letter_code
_entity_poly.pdbx_strand_id
1 'polypeptide(L)'
;EREAGSPSDALRQDPLAFATARYKSHPLPTYIVVYSSGASALHNSLAIWKFALQKQFDHSTLSLDADSPVADTHMLVYSNQMISP
;
A
#
# COMPACT_ATOMS: atom_id res chain seq x y z
N GLU A 1 20.87 -14.08 -0.02
CA GLU A 1 20.97 -12.61 -0.05
C GLU A 1 19.69 -12.05 -0.64
N ARG A 2 19.23 -10.87 -0.20
CA ARG A 2 18.03 -10.23 -0.76
C ARG A 2 18.38 -9.60 -2.10
N GLU A 3 17.50 -9.72 -3.08
CA GLU A 3 17.65 -9.04 -4.38
C GLU A 3 17.44 -7.53 -4.20
N ALA A 4 18.51 -6.77 -4.40
CA ALA A 4 18.46 -5.30 -4.37
C ALA A 4 17.90 -4.76 -5.69
N GLY A 5 17.04 -3.74 -5.62
CA GLY A 5 16.36 -3.16 -6.78
C GLY A 5 15.05 -3.87 -7.14
N SER A 6 14.53 -4.70 -6.24
CA SER A 6 13.25 -5.39 -6.41
C SER A 6 12.08 -4.39 -6.43
N PRO A 7 10.91 -4.75 -6.99
CA PRO A 7 9.70 -3.94 -6.89
C PRO A 7 9.31 -3.60 -5.44
N SER A 8 9.66 -4.46 -4.48
CA SER A 8 9.48 -4.22 -3.05
C SER A 8 10.37 -3.09 -2.52
N ASP A 9 11.55 -2.88 -3.11
CA ASP A 9 12.43 -1.76 -2.76
C ASP A 9 11.85 -0.44 -3.26
N ALA A 10 11.40 -0.42 -4.53
CA ALA A 10 10.78 0.75 -5.14
C ALA A 10 9.49 1.16 -4.41
N LEU A 11 8.64 0.19 -4.05
CA LEU A 11 7.44 0.43 -3.26
C LEU A 11 7.75 1.00 -1.88
N ARG A 12 8.85 0.55 -1.24
CA ARG A 12 9.24 1.04 0.09
C ARG A 12 9.82 2.46 0.03
N GLN A 13 10.59 2.78 -1.00
CA GLN A 13 11.20 4.12 -1.16
C GLN A 13 10.16 5.21 -1.45
N ASP A 14 9.25 4.96 -2.39
CA ASP A 14 8.19 5.91 -2.74
C ASP A 14 6.90 5.16 -3.11
N PRO A 15 6.05 4.86 -2.11
CA PRO A 15 4.79 4.16 -2.34
C PRO A 15 3.89 4.87 -3.36
N LEU A 16 3.91 6.21 -3.37
CA LEU A 16 3.07 7.03 -4.23
C LEU A 16 3.54 6.97 -5.69
N ALA A 17 4.83 7.16 -5.94
CA ALA A 17 5.39 7.05 -7.29
C ALA A 17 5.20 5.63 -7.85
N PHE A 18 5.45 4.60 -7.03
CA PHE A 18 5.25 3.21 -7.42
C PHE A 18 3.79 2.94 -7.81
N ALA A 19 2.83 3.30 -6.94
CA ALA A 19 1.41 3.09 -7.21
C ALA A 19 0.94 3.88 -8.44
N THR A 20 1.41 5.12 -8.61
CA THR A 20 1.07 5.97 -9.76
C THR A 20 1.58 5.35 -11.06
N ALA A 21 2.83 4.88 -11.10
CA ALA A 21 3.39 4.22 -12.28
C ALA A 21 2.64 2.91 -12.61
N ARG A 22 2.33 2.12 -11.59
CA ARG A 22 1.59 0.86 -11.74
C ARG A 22 0.19 1.08 -12.31
N TYR A 23 -0.60 1.96 -11.70
CA TYR A 23 -2.00 2.18 -12.07
C TYR A 23 -2.20 3.14 -13.25
N LYS A 24 -1.11 3.77 -13.74
CA LYS A 24 -1.11 4.40 -15.07
C LYS A 24 -1.14 3.37 -16.20
N SER A 25 -0.50 2.21 -15.99
CA SER A 25 -0.36 1.15 -17.01
C SER A 25 -1.31 -0.03 -16.81
N HIS A 26 -1.96 -0.12 -15.65
CA HIS A 26 -2.87 -1.20 -15.29
C HIS A 26 -4.17 -0.64 -14.71
N PRO A 27 -5.32 -1.30 -14.93
CA PRO A 27 -6.57 -0.89 -14.30
C PRO A 27 -6.45 -0.94 -12.77
N LEU A 28 -7.20 -0.05 -12.10
CA LEU A 28 -7.31 -0.07 -10.65
C LEU A 28 -7.91 -1.41 -10.17
N PRO A 29 -7.32 -2.06 -9.16
CA PRO A 29 -7.81 -3.35 -8.67
C PRO A 29 -9.12 -3.19 -7.88
N THR A 30 -9.80 -4.29 -7.60
CA THR A 30 -10.94 -4.31 -6.68
C THR A 30 -10.52 -4.04 -5.24
N TYR A 31 -9.36 -4.55 -4.83
CA TYR A 31 -8.83 -4.40 -3.48
C TYR A 31 -7.37 -3.92 -3.51
N ILE A 32 -7.02 -3.06 -2.55
CA ILE A 32 -5.64 -2.72 -2.23
C ILE A 32 -5.39 -3.13 -0.79
N VAL A 33 -4.35 -3.93 -0.58
CA VAL A 33 -3.86 -4.31 0.74
C VAL A 33 -2.51 -3.64 0.93
N VAL A 34 -2.37 -2.85 1.98
CA VAL A 34 -1.14 -2.08 2.24
C VAL A 34 -0.94 -1.92 3.75
N TYR A 35 0.31 -1.81 4.18
CA TYR A 35 0.62 -1.43 5.55
C TYR A 35 0.21 0.02 5.85
N SER A 36 0.04 0.35 7.14
CA SER A 36 -0.33 1.68 7.62
C SER A 36 0.51 2.83 7.05
N SER A 37 1.83 2.65 6.93
CA SER A 37 2.77 3.63 6.41
C SER A 37 2.51 3.93 4.93
N GLY A 38 2.35 2.87 4.12
CA GLY A 38 1.99 2.98 2.70
C GLY A 38 0.59 3.57 2.51
N ALA A 39 -0.38 3.23 3.35
CA ALA A 39 -1.70 3.86 3.32
C ALA A 39 -1.62 5.37 3.59
N SER A 40 -0.80 5.79 4.55
CA SER A 40 -0.57 7.21 4.84
C SER A 40 0.04 7.93 3.63
N ALA A 41 1.04 7.33 2.98
CA ALA A 41 1.64 7.90 1.76
C ALA A 41 0.66 7.99 0.59
N LEU A 42 -0.31 7.07 0.52
CA LEU A 42 -1.30 7.00 -0.55
C LEU A 42 -2.63 7.69 -0.23
N HIS A 43 -2.78 8.35 0.92
CA HIS A 43 -4.07 8.85 1.42
C HIS A 43 -4.88 9.63 0.36
N ASN A 44 -4.25 10.61 -0.28
CA ASN A 44 -4.90 11.42 -1.31
C ASN A 44 -5.25 10.60 -2.56
N SER A 45 -4.35 9.71 -2.99
CA SER A 45 -4.56 8.86 -4.17
C SER A 45 -5.68 7.87 -3.96
N LEU A 46 -5.77 7.24 -2.79
CA LEU A 46 -6.86 6.32 -2.43
C LEU A 46 -8.22 7.04 -2.50
N ALA A 47 -8.30 8.28 -2.02
CA ALA A 47 -9.52 9.08 -2.10
C ALA A 47 -9.88 9.44 -3.56
N ILE A 48 -8.91 9.86 -4.37
CA ILE A 48 -9.11 10.16 -5.80
C ILE A 48 -9.58 8.92 -6.57
N TRP A 49 -8.96 7.77 -6.31
CA TRP A 49 -9.28 6.49 -6.92
C TRP A 49 -10.52 5.80 -6.34
N LYS A 50 -11.26 6.48 -5.47
CA LYS A 50 -12.51 5.99 -4.86
C LYS A 50 -12.34 4.69 -4.08
N PHE A 51 -11.21 4.53 -3.39
CA PHE A 51 -10.99 3.45 -2.45
C PHE A 51 -11.49 3.83 -1.06
N ALA A 52 -12.24 2.93 -0.42
CA ALA A 52 -12.68 3.07 0.97
C ALA A 52 -12.10 1.93 1.82
N LEU A 53 -11.72 2.26 3.06
CA LEU A 53 -11.23 1.27 4.02
C LEU A 53 -12.36 0.28 4.36
N GLN A 54 -12.11 -1.01 4.18
CA GLN A 54 -13.04 -2.10 4.48
C GLN A 54 -12.66 -2.85 5.75
N LYS A 55 -11.36 -3.13 5.91
CA LYS A 55 -10.84 -3.92 7.03
C LYS A 55 -9.48 -3.39 7.47
N GLN A 56 -9.22 -3.56 8.76
CA GLN A 56 -7.95 -3.32 9.41
C GLN A 56 -7.59 -4.60 10.17
N PHE A 57 -6.38 -5.09 9.97
CA PHE A 57 -5.83 -6.23 10.68
C PHE A 57 -4.65 -5.76 11.51
N ASP A 58 -4.72 -6.01 12.81
CA ASP A 58 -3.58 -5.81 13.70
C ASP A 58 -2.51 -6.84 13.34
N HIS A 59 -1.29 -6.36 13.16
CA HIS A 59 -0.15 -7.20 12.88
C HIS A 59 0.72 -7.23 14.14
N SER A 60 0.73 -8.37 14.81
CA SER A 60 1.39 -8.56 16.12
C SER A 60 2.93 -8.52 16.07
N THR A 61 3.51 -8.47 14.88
CA THR A 61 4.95 -8.65 14.68
C THR A 61 5.55 -7.36 14.17
N LEU A 62 5.73 -6.33 15.02
CA LEU A 62 6.54 -5.15 14.71
C LEU A 62 7.71 -5.55 13.81
N SER A 63 7.60 -5.28 12.51
CA SER A 63 8.61 -5.71 11.55
C SER A 63 9.76 -4.76 11.75
N LEU A 64 10.63 -5.09 12.70
CA LEU A 64 11.97 -4.52 12.84
C LEU A 64 12.82 -5.03 11.68
N ASP A 65 12.34 -4.80 10.45
CA ASP A 65 13.21 -4.78 9.30
C ASP A 65 14.09 -3.54 9.53
N ALA A 66 15.38 -3.73 9.77
CA ALA A 66 16.31 -2.69 10.18
C ALA A 66 16.36 -1.50 9.19
N ASP A 67 15.82 -1.70 7.99
CA ASP A 67 15.75 -0.75 6.89
C ASP A 67 14.41 0.01 6.79
N SER A 68 13.44 -0.22 7.70
CA SER A 68 12.15 0.49 7.72
C SER A 68 12.07 1.47 8.90
N PRO A 69 12.09 2.80 8.66
CA PRO A 69 12.10 3.79 9.75
C PRO A 69 10.76 3.92 10.48
N VAL A 70 9.68 3.36 9.94
CA VAL A 70 8.32 3.47 10.48
C VAL A 70 7.82 2.10 10.88
N ALA A 71 7.48 1.96 12.16
CA ALA A 71 6.84 0.78 12.70
C ALA A 71 5.42 0.65 12.13
N ASP A 72 5.24 -0.27 11.18
CA ASP A 72 3.92 -0.64 10.72
C ASP A 72 3.21 -1.53 11.74
N THR A 73 2.02 -1.10 12.13
CA THR A 73 1.20 -1.74 13.17
C THR A 73 -0.03 -2.44 12.60
N HIS A 74 -0.44 -2.04 11.39
CA HIS A 74 -1.67 -2.51 10.78
C HIS A 74 -1.46 -2.86 9.31
N MET A 75 -2.15 -3.91 8.86
CA MET A 75 -2.48 -4.08 7.45
C MET A 75 -3.88 -3.54 7.19
N LEU A 76 -4.00 -2.68 6.20
CA LEU A 76 -5.24 -2.02 5.81
C LEU A 76 -5.70 -2.55 4.46
N VAL A 77 -6.98 -2.90 4.38
CA VAL A 77 -7.63 -3.36 3.16
C VAL A 77 -8.62 -2.30 2.70
N TYR A 78 -8.35 -1.75 1.52
CA TYR A 78 -9.23 -0.84 0.83
C TYR A 78 -9.96 -1.56 -0.31
N SER A 79 -11.21 -1.18 -0.55
CA SER A 79 -12.00 -1.64 -1.70
C SER A 79 -12.36 -0.50 -2.63
N ASN A 80 -12.31 -0.76 -3.93
CA ASN A 80 -12.68 0.19 -4.97
C ASN A 80 -14.20 0.33 -5.04
N GLN A 81 -14.71 1.50 -4.68
CA GLN A 81 -16.17 1.75 -4.66
C GLN A 81 -16.77 1.90 -6.06
N MET A 82 -15.95 2.08 -7.11
CA MET A 82 -16.44 2.12 -8.48
C MET A 82 -16.73 0.72 -9.05
N ILE A 83 -16.19 -0.31 -8.42
CA ILE A 83 -16.43 -1.71 -8.78
C ILE A 83 -17.39 -2.25 -7.72
N SER A 84 -18.68 -1.94 -7.86
CA SER A 84 -19.70 -2.64 -7.07
C SER A 84 -19.75 -4.10 -7.52
N PRO A 85 -19.86 -5.06 -6.58
CA PRO A 85 -20.32 -6.41 -6.92
C PRO A 85 -21.76 -6.39 -7.44
#